data_AF-A0A7I8JQJ4-F1
#
_entry.id   AF-A0A7I8JQJ4-F1
#
_cell.length_a   1.000
_cell.length_b   1.000
_cell.length_c   1.000
_cell.angle_alpha   90.00
_cell.angle_beta   90.00
_cell.angle_gamma   90.00
#
_symmetry.space_group_name_H-M   'P 1'
#
loop_
_entity.id
_entity.type
_entity.pdbx_description
1 polymer ?
#
loop_
_entity_poly.entity_id
_entity_poly.type
_entity_poly.pdbx_seq_one_letter_code
_entity_poly.pdbx_strand_id
1 'polypeptide(L)'
;MDTARKLGSLKQYVVGRCSETTISVEFEKQSAILRYLGTIDPTGENLQSTQKQDAAKHCNCTVKEVENTLARYTWAKDAQKKVEKLKEEGKPMPRSFTELQKLMGSTPLDLARANLEKGGQLGRNSPCPCGSNKKYKRYDALP
;
A
#
# COMPACT_ATOMS: atom_id res chain seq x y z
N MET A 1 -12.29 2.76 11.28
CA MET A 1 -11.27 3.64 11.89
C MET A 1 -11.86 4.61 12.91
N ASP A 2 -13.16 4.89 12.88
CA ASP A 2 -13.82 5.72 13.89
C ASP A 2 -13.59 5.21 15.32
N THR A 3 -13.53 3.89 15.51
CA THR A 3 -13.22 3.25 16.79
C THR A 3 -11.78 3.52 17.27
N ALA A 4 -10.76 3.40 16.42
CA ALA A 4 -9.37 3.65 16.83
C ALA A 4 -9.09 5.13 17.13
N ARG A 5 -9.73 6.06 16.39
CA ARG A 5 -9.69 7.50 16.70
C ARG A 5 -10.42 7.84 17.99
N LYS A 6 -11.60 7.24 18.20
CA LYS A 6 -12.38 7.42 19.44
C LYS A 6 -11.65 6.94 20.69
N LEU A 7 -10.74 5.97 20.55
CA LEU A 7 -10.00 5.38 21.66
C LEU A 7 -8.67 6.06 21.98
N GLY A 8 -8.25 7.11 21.24
CA GLY A 8 -7.00 7.86 21.51
C GLY A 8 -5.70 7.04 21.48
N SER A 9 -5.78 5.75 21.14
CA SER A 9 -4.71 4.77 21.28
C SER A 9 -3.69 4.87 20.14
N LEU A 10 -4.01 5.58 19.05
CA LEU A 10 -3.11 5.70 17.90
C LEU A 10 -1.75 6.33 18.29
N LYS A 11 -1.73 7.28 19.24
CA LYS A 11 -0.51 7.93 19.74
C LYS A 11 0.54 6.94 20.26
N GLN A 12 0.12 5.82 20.83
CA GLN A 12 1.02 4.80 21.37
C GLN A 12 1.80 4.06 20.28
N TYR A 13 1.33 4.13 19.03
CA TYR A 13 1.94 3.48 17.88
C TYR A 13 2.64 4.47 16.93
N VAL A 14 2.56 5.78 17.22
CA VAL A 14 3.26 6.80 16.45
C VAL A 14 4.72 6.84 16.88
N VAL A 15 5.62 6.45 15.98
CA VAL A 15 7.07 6.52 16.18
C VAL A 15 7.65 7.57 15.23
N GLY A 16 8.53 8.42 15.74
CA GLY A 16 9.21 9.47 14.97
C GLY A 16 8.51 10.84 14.98
N ARG A 17 8.99 11.75 14.14
CA ARG A 17 8.55 13.16 14.09
C ARG A 17 7.37 13.39 13.14
N CYS A 18 6.28 12.65 13.32
CA CYS A 18 5.08 12.82 12.49
C CYS A 18 3.93 13.35 13.34
N SER A 19 3.22 14.37 12.85
CA SER A 19 2.09 14.94 13.57
C SER A 19 0.85 14.03 13.42
N GLU A 20 -0.01 14.02 14.45
CA GLU A 20 -1.26 13.26 14.44
C GLU A 20 -2.18 13.65 13.28
N THR A 21 -2.15 14.92 12.88
CA THR A 21 -2.93 15.42 11.73
C THR A 21 -2.39 14.85 10.42
N THR A 22 -1.07 14.84 10.22
CA THR A 22 -0.46 14.22 9.02
C THR A 22 -0.84 12.75 8.92
N ILE A 23 -0.81 12.03 10.04
CA ILE A 23 -1.16 10.61 10.09
C ILE A 23 -2.64 10.40 9.77
N SER A 24 -3.52 11.23 10.34
CA SER A 24 -4.97 11.14 10.11
C SER A 24 -5.33 11.36 8.64
N VAL A 25 -4.76 12.39 8.01
CA VAL A 25 -4.96 12.70 6.58
C VAL A 25 -4.49 11.55 5.70
N GLU A 26 -3.32 10.99 5.99
CA GLU A 26 -2.77 9.86 5.24
C GLU A 26 -3.63 8.59 5.39
N PHE A 27 -4.14 8.31 6.59
CA PHE A 27 -5.06 7.19 6.80
C PHE A 27 -6.42 7.39 6.12
N GLU A 28 -6.94 8.62 6.06
CA GLU A 28 -8.17 8.92 5.32
C GLU A 28 -8.00 8.60 3.85
N LYS A 29 -6.89 9.07 3.26
CA LYS A 29 -6.53 8.79 1.88
C LYS A 29 -6.41 7.28 1.63
N GLN A 30 -5.69 6.55 2.48
CA GLN A 30 -5.57 5.09 2.37
C GLN A 30 -6.94 4.40 2.50
N SER A 31 -7.79 4.86 3.41
CA SER A 31 -9.13 4.30 3.60
C SER A 31 -10.05 4.57 2.40
N ALA A 32 -9.94 5.74 1.77
CA ALA A 32 -10.70 6.09 0.58
C ALA A 32 -10.30 5.20 -0.61
N ILE A 33 -8.99 4.99 -0.80
CA ILE A 33 -8.45 4.08 -1.82
C ILE A 33 -8.99 2.65 -1.60
N LEU A 34 -8.89 2.12 -0.37
CA LEU A 34 -9.35 0.76 -0.07
C LEU A 34 -10.86 0.61 -0.22
N ARG A 35 -11.65 1.63 0.16
CA ARG A 35 -13.11 1.61 -0.04
C ARG A 35 -13.47 1.59 -1.52
N TYR A 36 -12.85 2.44 -2.32
CA TYR A 36 -13.09 2.49 -3.76
C TYR A 36 -12.69 1.17 -4.46
N LEU A 37 -11.52 0.63 -4.12
CA LEU A 37 -11.09 -0.65 -4.69
C LEU A 37 -11.93 -1.81 -4.18
N GLY A 38 -12.41 -1.75 -2.94
CA GLY A 38 -13.28 -2.76 -2.35
C GLY A 38 -14.67 -2.84 -2.99
N THR A 39 -15.17 -1.78 -3.64
CA THR A 39 -16.40 -1.87 -4.45
C THR A 39 -16.18 -2.62 -5.75
N ILE A 40 -14.94 -2.76 -6.20
CA ILE A 40 -14.57 -3.49 -7.42
C ILE A 40 -14.18 -4.93 -7.07
N ASP A 41 -13.21 -5.09 -6.18
CA ASP A 41 -12.75 -6.38 -5.66
C ASP A 41 -12.46 -6.27 -4.15
N PRO A 42 -13.32 -6.84 -3.28
CA PRO A 42 -13.13 -6.81 -1.83
C PRO A 42 -11.91 -7.62 -1.36
N THR A 43 -11.40 -8.54 -2.20
CA THR A 43 -10.24 -9.36 -1.85
C THR A 43 -8.92 -8.63 -2.07
N GLY A 44 -8.89 -7.71 -3.04
CA GLY A 44 -7.71 -6.95 -3.47
C GLY A 44 -6.70 -7.77 -4.28
N GLU A 45 -7.04 -9.00 -4.66
CA GLU A 45 -6.12 -9.97 -5.29
C GLU A 45 -6.21 -9.92 -6.83
N ASN A 46 -7.34 -9.49 -7.39
CA ASN A 46 -7.63 -9.56 -8.83
C ASN A 46 -7.77 -8.18 -9.50
N LEU A 47 -7.17 -7.14 -8.89
CA LEU A 47 -7.27 -5.77 -9.40
C LEU A 47 -6.37 -5.54 -10.63
N GLN A 48 -6.99 -5.14 -11.73
CA GLN A 48 -6.31 -4.80 -12.98
C GLN A 48 -5.65 -3.41 -12.92
N SER A 49 -4.61 -3.19 -13.74
CA SER A 49 -3.89 -1.91 -13.82
C SER A 49 -4.82 -0.73 -14.13
N THR A 50 -5.84 -0.93 -14.98
CA THR A 50 -6.88 0.06 -15.32
C THR A 50 -7.67 0.49 -14.08
N GLN A 51 -8.13 -0.46 -13.27
CA GLN A 51 -8.88 -0.19 -12.04
C GLN A 51 -8.03 0.57 -11.01
N LYS A 52 -6.74 0.25 -10.92
CA LYS A 52 -5.79 0.98 -10.06
C LYS A 52 -5.55 2.41 -10.54
N GLN A 53 -5.50 2.64 -11.85
CA GLN A 53 -5.43 3.99 -12.43
C GLN A 53 -6.71 4.79 -12.18
N ASP A 54 -7.87 4.16 -12.26
CA ASP A 54 -9.15 4.83 -11.99
C ASP A 54 -9.33 5.17 -10.51
N ALA A 55 -8.87 4.29 -9.61
CA ALA A 55 -8.78 4.60 -8.18
C ALA A 55 -7.85 5.79 -7.91
N ALA A 56 -6.73 5.86 -8.64
CA ALA A 56 -5.79 6.96 -8.53
C ALA A 56 -6.46 8.30 -8.91
N LYS A 57 -7.21 8.33 -10.01
CA LYS A 57 -7.98 9.51 -10.43
C LYS A 57 -9.08 9.87 -9.43
N HIS A 58 -9.87 8.88 -8.99
CA HIS A 58 -11.00 9.10 -8.08
C HIS A 58 -10.54 9.65 -6.72
N CYS A 59 -9.43 9.13 -6.20
CA CYS A 59 -8.91 9.53 -4.89
C CYS A 59 -7.87 10.66 -4.96
N ASN A 60 -7.70 11.30 -6.13
CA ASN A 60 -6.70 12.35 -6.39
C ASN A 60 -5.30 11.97 -5.85
N CYS A 61 -4.85 10.77 -6.21
CA CYS A 61 -3.61 10.18 -5.73
C CYS A 61 -2.80 9.57 -6.88
N THR A 62 -1.57 9.15 -6.60
CA THR A 62 -0.70 8.52 -7.60
C THR A 62 -0.92 7.00 -7.61
N VAL A 63 -0.69 6.36 -8.76
CA VAL A 63 -0.75 4.88 -8.87
C VAL A 63 0.20 4.20 -7.86
N LYS A 64 1.33 4.84 -7.56
CA LYS A 64 2.27 4.38 -6.53
C LYS A 64 1.64 4.35 -5.13
N GLU A 65 0.84 5.36 -4.78
CA GLU A 65 0.13 5.40 -3.49
C GLU A 65 -0.97 4.33 -3.43
N VAL A 66 -1.64 4.08 -4.55
CA VAL A 66 -2.60 2.98 -4.67
C VAL A 66 -1.93 1.63 -4.43
N GLU A 67 -0.83 1.35 -5.13
CA GLU A 67 -0.07 0.09 -4.98
C GLU A 67 0.51 -0.06 -3.56
N ASN A 68 1.06 1.01 -2.98
CA ASN A 68 1.54 0.99 -1.61
C ASN A 68 0.42 0.65 -0.61
N THR A 69 -0.76 1.22 -0.80
CA THR A 69 -1.92 0.99 0.07
C THR A 69 -2.42 -0.44 -0.05
N LEU A 70 -2.55 -0.94 -1.28
CA LEU A 70 -2.93 -2.32 -1.55
C LEU A 70 -1.93 -3.31 -0.96
N ALA A 71 -0.64 -3.08 -1.17
CA ALA A 71 0.40 -3.95 -0.66
C ALA A 71 0.43 -4.02 0.88
N ARG A 72 0.16 -2.90 1.57
CA ARG A 72 -0.01 -2.88 3.03
C ARG A 72 -1.21 -3.71 3.47
N TYR A 73 -2.34 -3.58 2.76
CA TYR A 73 -3.56 -4.32 3.08
C TYR A 73 -3.38 -5.83 2.85
N THR A 74 -2.88 -6.24 1.68
CA THR A 74 -2.71 -7.67 1.35
C THR A 74 -1.66 -8.32 2.24
N TRP A 75 -0.53 -7.64 2.49
CA TRP A 75 0.48 -8.16 3.42
C TRP A 75 -0.07 -8.31 4.83
N ALA A 76 -0.85 -7.34 5.34
CA ALA A 76 -1.46 -7.42 6.66
C ALA A 76 -2.48 -8.56 6.76
N LYS A 77 -3.30 -8.75 5.73
CA LYS A 77 -4.27 -9.86 5.61
C LYS A 77 -3.55 -11.22 5.67
N ASP A 78 -2.47 -11.38 4.92
CA ASP A 78 -1.71 -12.62 4.89
C ASP A 78 -0.91 -12.86 6.18
N ALA A 79 -0.35 -11.79 6.75
CA ALA A 79 0.31 -11.86 8.05
C ALA A 79 -0.66 -12.30 9.15
N GLN A 80 -1.87 -11.73 9.17
CA GLN A 80 -2.92 -12.12 10.11
C GLN A 80 -3.29 -13.60 9.94
N LYS A 81 -3.53 -14.05 8.71
CA LYS A 81 -3.82 -15.48 8.42
C LYS A 81 -2.71 -16.41 8.91
N LYS A 82 -1.43 -16.04 8.74
CA LYS A 82 -0.32 -16.87 9.25
C LYS A 82 -0.27 -16.88 10.77
N VAL A 83 -0.48 -15.74 11.43
CA VAL A 83 -0.52 -15.66 12.90
C VAL A 83 -1.68 -16.49 13.46
N GLU A 84 -2.84 -16.48 12.82
CA GLU A 84 -3.99 -17.29 13.19
C GLU A 84 -3.71 -18.79 13.07
N LYS A 85 -3.10 -19.22 11.96
CA LYS A 85 -2.66 -20.63 11.81
C LYS A 85 -1.65 -21.05 12.87
N LEU A 86 -0.68 -20.20 13.21
CA LEU A 86 0.27 -20.50 14.29
C LEU A 86 -0.42 -20.67 15.64
N LYS A 87 -1.47 -19.87 15.89
CA LYS A 87 -2.29 -19.96 17.10
C LYS A 87 -3.08 -21.27 17.17
N GLU A 88 -3.65 -21.71 16.05
CA GLU A 88 -4.35 -23.00 15.93
C GLU A 88 -3.40 -24.19 16.13
N GLU A 89 -2.19 -24.11 15.57
CA GLU A 89 -1.15 -25.14 15.69
C GLU A 89 -0.45 -25.15 17.07
N GLY A 90 -0.76 -24.22 17.96
CA GLY A 90 -0.13 -24.09 19.29
C GLY A 90 1.33 -23.63 19.25
N LYS A 91 1.80 -23.08 18.11
CA LYS A 91 3.16 -22.56 17.94
C LYS A 91 3.31 -21.19 18.61
N PRO A 92 4.52 -20.80 19.04
CA PRO A 92 4.73 -19.50 19.66
C PRO A 92 4.38 -18.37 18.69
N MET A 93 3.49 -17.47 19.12
CA MET A 93 3.12 -16.28 18.36
C MET A 93 4.29 -15.28 18.31
N PRO A 94 4.48 -14.57 17.18
CA PRO A 94 5.49 -13.54 17.09
C PRO A 94 5.21 -12.42 18.09
N ARG A 95 6.22 -12.04 18.86
CA ARG A 95 6.10 -11.02 19.92
C ARG A 95 6.45 -9.62 19.44
N SER A 96 7.11 -9.53 18.29
CA SER A 96 7.53 -8.27 17.67
C SER A 96 7.21 -8.23 16.19
N PHE A 97 7.09 -7.01 15.65
CA PHE A 97 6.91 -6.81 14.22
C PHE A 97 8.11 -7.34 13.40
N THR A 98 9.33 -7.25 13.94
CA THR A 98 10.53 -7.78 13.31
C THR A 98 10.48 -9.31 13.17
N GLU A 99 9.99 -10.02 14.18
CA GLU A 99 9.76 -11.47 14.09
C GLU A 99 8.68 -11.80 13.06
N LEU A 100 7.59 -11.03 13.04
CA LEU A 100 6.53 -11.20 12.05
C LEU A 100 7.04 -10.98 10.61
N GLN A 101 7.90 -9.97 10.39
CA GLN A 101 8.55 -9.75 9.09
C GLN A 101 9.42 -10.93 8.67
N LYS A 102 10.22 -11.50 9.59
CA LYS A 102 11.04 -12.69 9.33
C LYS A 102 10.17 -13.90 8.97
N LEU A 103 9.05 -14.10 9.68
CA LEU A 103 8.08 -15.16 9.40
C LEU A 103 7.41 -14.98 8.02
N MET A 104 7.13 -13.74 7.64
CA MET A 104 6.54 -13.42 6.34
C MET A 104 7.54 -13.48 5.19
N GLY A 105 8.84 -13.34 5.46
CA GLY A 105 9.91 -13.32 4.45
C GLY A 105 9.88 -12.10 3.53
N SER A 106 9.08 -11.09 3.84
CA SER A 106 8.88 -9.89 3.02
C SER A 106 8.32 -8.75 3.85
N THR A 107 8.45 -7.52 3.35
CA THR A 107 7.75 -6.35 3.90
C THR A 107 6.65 -5.86 2.95
N PRO A 108 5.66 -5.09 3.46
CA PRO A 108 4.66 -4.45 2.61
C PRO A 108 5.26 -3.59 1.49
N LEU A 109 6.41 -2.97 1.72
CA LEU A 109 7.07 -2.12 0.74
C LEU A 109 7.74 -2.93 -0.37
N ASP A 110 8.28 -4.11 -0.05
CA ASP A 110 8.85 -5.01 -1.06
C ASP A 110 7.74 -5.51 -1.99
N LEU A 111 6.58 -5.83 -1.43
CA LEU A 111 5.40 -6.25 -2.19
C LEU A 111 4.87 -5.12 -3.08
N ALA A 112 4.86 -3.87 -2.58
CA ALA A 112 4.49 -2.71 -3.37
C ALA A 112 5.44 -2.47 -4.55
N ARG A 113 6.76 -2.61 -4.35
CA ARG A 113 7.75 -2.48 -5.42
C ARG A 113 7.56 -3.57 -6.48
N ALA A 114 7.44 -4.82 -6.05
CA ALA A 114 7.23 -5.95 -6.96
C ALA A 114 5.95 -5.79 -7.79
N ASN A 115 4.86 -5.28 -7.19
CA ASN A 115 3.61 -5.02 -7.90
C ASN A 115 3.75 -3.87 -8.91
N LEU A 116 4.45 -2.80 -8.54
CA LEU A 116 4.69 -1.68 -9.45
C LEU A 116 5.58 -2.09 -10.64
N GLU A 117 6.55 -2.98 -10.42
CA GLU A 117 7.38 -3.56 -11.49
C GLU A 117 6.56 -4.47 -12.42
N LYS A 118 5.65 -5.28 -11.86
CA LYS A 118 4.76 -6.19 -12.61
C LYS A 118 3.61 -5.50 -13.32
N GLY A 119 3.17 -4.34 -12.83
CA GLY A 119 2.00 -3.59 -13.30
C GLY A 119 2.09 -3.03 -14.73
N GLY A 120 3.06 -3.50 -15.50
CA GLY A 120 3.44 -2.96 -16.79
C GLY A 120 4.19 -1.66 -16.56
N GLN A 121 5.51 -1.71 -16.76
CA GLN A 121 6.30 -0.51 -16.91
C GLN A 121 5.58 0.41 -17.90
N LEU A 122 5.23 1.62 -17.46
CA LEU A 122 5.27 2.78 -18.32
C LEU A 122 6.51 2.60 -19.19
N GLY A 123 6.31 2.35 -20.49
CA GLY A 123 7.44 2.18 -21.39
C GLY A 123 8.35 3.40 -21.22
N ARG A 124 9.65 3.28 -21.50
CA ARG A 124 10.58 4.43 -21.39
C ARG A 124 10.09 5.70 -22.11
N ASN A 125 9.15 5.54 -23.06
CA ASN A 125 8.50 6.58 -23.84
C ASN A 125 7.09 6.98 -23.36
N SER A 126 6.53 6.31 -22.35
CA SER A 126 5.22 6.64 -21.79
C SER A 126 5.28 7.98 -21.03
N PRO A 127 4.23 8.81 -21.14
CA PRO A 127 4.15 10.08 -20.44
C PRO A 127 4.14 9.87 -18.92
N CYS A 128 4.71 10.83 -18.18
CA CYS A 128 4.75 10.79 -16.72
C CYS A 128 3.33 10.61 -16.15
N PRO A 129 3.10 9.64 -15.24
CA PRO A 129 1.83 9.43 -14.57
C PRO A 129 1.45 10.58 -13.62
N CYS A 130 2.34 11.56 -13.45
CA CYS A 130 2.12 12.80 -12.70
C CYS A 130 1.29 13.85 -13.46
N GLY A 131 0.74 13.53 -14.64
CA GLY A 131 -0.06 14.46 -15.46
C GLY A 131 0.74 15.55 -16.16
N SER A 132 2.07 15.57 -16.01
CA SER A 132 2.93 16.59 -16.61
C SER A 132 3.21 16.40 -18.11
N ASN A 133 2.77 15.28 -18.70
CA ASN A 133 3.08 14.85 -20.08
C ASN A 133 4.57 14.78 -20.45
N LYS A 134 5.48 14.99 -19.49
CA LYS A 134 6.92 14.85 -19.70
C LYS A 134 7.27 13.37 -19.85
N LYS A 135 8.08 13.05 -20.86
CA LYS A 135 8.67 11.71 -21.01
C LYS A 135 9.82 11.55 -20.02
N TYR A 136 10.06 10.32 -19.54
CA TYR A 136 11.17 10.02 -18.63
C TYR A 136 12.55 10.19 -19.28
N LYS A 137 12.63 10.05 -20.61
CA LYS A 137 13.83 10.38 -21.39
C LYS A 137 13.94 11.89 -21.54
N ARG A 138 14.85 12.54 -20.80
CA ARG A 138 15.40 13.84 -21.20
C ARG A 138 16.22 13.58 -22.46
N TYR A 139 15.90 14.26 -23.55
CA TYR A 139 16.77 14.26 -24.72
C TYR A 139 18.06 14.99 -24.35
N ASP A 140 19.00 14.27 -23.73
CA ASP A 140 20.38 14.73 -23.63
C ASP A 140 21.27 13.68 -24.30
N ALA A 141 22.10 14.18 -25.22
CA ALA A 141 23.08 13.50 -26.07
C ALA A 141 22.55 12.83 -27.36
N LEU A 142 22.25 13.68 -28.36
CA LEU A 142 22.72 13.45 -29.73
C LEU A 142 24.19 13.93 -29.80
N PRO A 143 25.17 13.16 -30.30
CA PRO A 143 26.22 13.74 -31.12
C PRO A 143 25.67 14.12 -32.50
#